data_AF-A0A0F8YUF9-F1
#
_entry.id   AF-A0A0F8YUF9-F1
#
_cell.length_a   1.000
_cell.length_b   1.000
_cell.length_c   1.000
_cell.angle_alpha   90.00
_cell.angle_beta   90.00
_cell.angle_gamma   90.00
#
_symmetry.space_group_name_H-M   'P 1'
#
loop_
_entity.id
_entity.type
_entity.pdbx_description
1 polymer ?
#
loop_
_entity_poly.entity_id
_entity_poly.type
_entity_poly.pdbx_seq_one_letter_code
_entity_poly.pdbx_strand_id
1 'polypeptide(L)'
;AQLLADQQDYLNTTFTLMADYATFFSVLGFLLYRDNRKKYKLDSGETNWSLLKTDMVKMISSLGIAEVVYTVVRWLSQYYFLTIEYDPYLASIVGQIISIAVYTATLNISIKISKLYKD
;
A
#
# COMPACT_ATOMS: atom_id res chain seq x y z
N ALA A 1 9.03 -27.36 -26.24
CA ALA A 1 8.58 -26.01 -26.58
C ALA A 1 7.74 -25.38 -25.46
N GLN A 2 6.66 -26.03 -24.99
CA GLN A 2 5.82 -25.53 -23.88
C GLN A 2 6.57 -25.25 -22.58
N LEU A 3 7.46 -26.15 -22.13
CA LEU A 3 8.24 -25.97 -20.88
C LEU A 3 9.18 -24.73 -20.90
N LEU A 4 9.71 -24.39 -22.08
CA LEU A 4 10.59 -23.22 -22.26
C LEU A 4 9.78 -21.92 -22.34
N ALA A 5 8.58 -21.96 -22.93
CA ALA A 5 7.65 -20.84 -22.93
C ALA A 5 7.15 -20.52 -21.51
N ASP A 6 6.83 -21.55 -20.72
CA ASP A 6 6.40 -21.40 -19.31
C ASP A 6 7.49 -20.75 -18.44
N GLN A 7 8.76 -21.13 -18.65
CA GLN A 7 9.91 -20.47 -18.02
C GLN A 7 10.04 -19.00 -18.44
N GLN A 8 9.81 -18.70 -19.72
CA GLN A 8 9.92 -17.34 -20.26
C GLN A 8 8.77 -16.45 -19.77
N ASP A 9 7.55 -16.98 -19.67
CA ASP A 9 6.39 -16.29 -19.11
C ASP A 9 6.56 -16.04 -17.60
N TYR A 10 7.14 -17.01 -16.88
CA TYR A 10 7.49 -16.84 -15.46
C TYR A 10 8.56 -15.75 -15.24
N LEU A 11 9.61 -15.76 -16.06
CA LEU A 11 10.66 -14.73 -16.02
C LEU A 11 10.11 -13.36 -16.39
N ASN A 12 9.32 -13.26 -17.46
CA ASN A 12 8.68 -12.01 -17.87
C ASN A 12 7.79 -11.46 -16.76
N THR A 13 6.93 -12.30 -16.17
CA THR A 13 6.06 -11.91 -15.05
C THR A 13 6.88 -11.41 -13.86
N THR A 14 7.99 -12.08 -13.55
CA THR A 14 8.88 -11.66 -12.46
C THR A 14 9.54 -10.30 -12.76
N PHE A 15 10.06 -10.11 -13.97
CA PHE A 15 10.67 -8.85 -14.37
C PHE A 15 9.69 -7.70 -14.42
N THR A 16 8.47 -7.92 -14.92
CA THR A 16 7.42 -6.89 -14.94
C THR A 16 7.03 -6.50 -13.52
N LEU A 17 6.85 -7.46 -12.61
CA LEU A 17 6.57 -7.16 -11.19
C LEU A 17 7.71 -6.40 -10.52
N MET A 18 8.97 -6.78 -10.80
CA MET A 18 10.13 -6.04 -10.30
C MET A 18 10.16 -4.60 -10.83
N ALA A 19 9.87 -4.39 -12.12
CA ALA A 19 9.81 -3.07 -12.72
C ALA A 19 8.68 -2.22 -12.13
N ASP A 20 7.51 -2.81 -11.89
CA ASP A 20 6.37 -2.15 -11.25
C ASP A 20 6.71 -1.70 -9.83
N TYR A 21 7.27 -2.59 -9.00
CA TYR A 21 7.69 -2.23 -7.65
C TYR A 21 8.80 -1.19 -7.64
N ALA A 22 9.80 -1.31 -8.52
CA ALA A 22 10.87 -0.33 -8.64
C ALA A 22 10.34 1.05 -9.01
N THR A 23 9.40 1.12 -9.96
CA THR A 23 8.75 2.37 -10.38
C THR A 23 7.94 2.95 -9.23
N PHE A 24 7.12 2.13 -8.57
CA PHE A 24 6.32 2.54 -7.42
C PHE A 24 7.19 3.12 -6.30
N PHE A 25 8.20 2.40 -5.83
CA PHE A 25 9.07 2.88 -4.75
C PHE A 25 9.88 4.11 -5.15
N SER A 26 10.29 4.23 -6.41
CA SER A 26 11.02 5.41 -6.90
C SER A 26 10.16 6.68 -6.86
N VAL A 27 8.94 6.61 -7.40
CA VAL A 27 7.99 7.74 -7.37
C VAL A 27 7.63 8.09 -5.92
N LEU A 28 7.36 7.08 -5.11
CA LEU A 28 7.00 7.24 -3.71
C LEU A 28 8.10 7.92 -2.89
N GLY A 29 9.34 7.43 -3.03
CA GLY A 29 10.51 8.00 -2.36
C GLY A 29 10.78 9.44 -2.80
N PHE A 30 10.63 9.72 -4.10
CA PHE A 30 10.77 11.09 -4.63
C PHE A 30 9.73 12.04 -4.04
N LEU A 31 8.45 11.64 -4.01
CA LEU A 31 7.37 12.46 -3.44
C LEU A 31 7.57 12.68 -1.94
N LEU A 32 7.93 11.63 -1.19
CA LEU A 32 8.22 11.74 0.24
C LEU A 32 9.36 12.72 0.52
N TYR A 33 10.46 12.61 -0.23
CA TYR A 33 11.59 13.52 -0.11
C TYR A 33 11.19 14.97 -0.44
N ARG A 34 10.40 15.17 -1.51
CA ARG A 34 9.99 16.51 -1.95
C ARG A 34 9.10 17.20 -0.91
N ASP A 35 8.10 16.50 -0.39
CA ASP A 35 7.15 17.05 0.58
C ASP A 35 7.81 17.33 1.94
N ASN A 36 8.69 16.44 2.40
CA ASN A 36 9.35 16.56 3.71
C ASN A 36 10.83 16.96 3.60
N ARG A 37 11.22 17.69 2.53
CA ARG A 37 12.62 18.04 2.22
C ARG A 37 13.41 18.67 3.38
N LYS A 38 12.72 19.42 4.25
CA LYS A 38 13.34 20.06 5.42
C LYS A 38 13.66 19.06 6.53
N LYS A 39 12.83 18.03 6.70
CA LYS A 39 12.98 16.96 7.70
C LYS A 39 14.20 16.07 7.41
N TYR A 40 14.55 15.89 6.14
CA TYR A 40 15.62 14.99 5.73
C TYR A 40 16.98 15.67 5.52
N LYS A 41 17.10 16.97 5.74
CA LYS A 41 18.40 17.66 5.70
C LYS A 41 19.07 17.60 7.07
N LEU A 42 20.33 17.19 7.09
CA LEU A 42 21.20 17.28 8.25
C LEU A 42 21.71 18.73 8.40
N ASP A 43 22.19 19.07 9.60
CA ASP A 43 22.82 20.38 9.86
C ASP A 43 24.08 20.60 9.00
N SER A 44 24.71 19.52 8.52
CA SER A 44 25.82 19.53 7.56
C SER A 44 25.40 19.86 6.11
N GLY A 45 24.09 19.95 5.83
CA GLY A 45 23.53 20.12 4.49
C GLY A 45 23.36 18.83 3.69
N GLU A 46 23.87 17.70 4.19
CA GLU A 46 23.70 16.39 3.57
C GLU A 46 22.29 15.82 3.79
N THR A 47 21.86 14.90 2.91
CA THR A 47 20.55 14.23 3.05
C THR A 47 20.67 13.01 3.97
N ASN A 48 19.82 12.96 4.99
CA ASN A 48 19.69 11.81 5.88
C ASN A 48 18.93 10.67 5.18
N TRP A 49 19.64 9.90 4.34
CA TRP A 49 19.11 8.75 3.64
C TRP A 49 18.60 7.64 4.56
N SER A 50 19.17 7.51 5.76
CA SER A 50 18.73 6.53 6.76
C SER A 50 17.30 6.83 7.23
N LEU A 51 17.05 8.09 7.63
CA LEU A 51 15.73 8.54 8.06
C LEU A 51 14.68 8.43 6.94
N LEU A 52 15.05 8.80 5.71
CA LEU A 52 14.16 8.67 4.55
C LEU A 52 13.76 7.20 4.30
N LYS A 53 14.72 6.26 4.35
CA LYS A 53 14.44 4.83 4.21
C LYS A 53 13.53 4.32 5.32
N THR A 54 13.77 4.72 6.57
CA THR A 54 12.93 4.34 7.71
C THR A 54 11.49 4.84 7.56
N ASP A 55 11.30 6.09 7.16
CA ASP A 55 9.96 6.65 6.92
C ASP A 55 9.26 5.96 5.75
N MET A 56 9.99 5.65 4.68
CA MET A 56 9.45 4.93 3.54
C MET A 56 8.96 3.53 3.94
N VAL A 57 9.75 2.77 4.71
CA VAL A 57 9.36 1.46 5.23
C VAL A 57 8.12 1.58 6.12
N LYS A 58 8.08 2.54 7.05
CA LYS A 58 6.91 2.77 7.91
C LYS A 58 5.64 3.04 7.08
N MET A 59 5.76 3.82 6.02
CA MET A 59 4.62 4.14 5.16
C MET A 59 4.14 2.91 4.38
N ILE A 60 5.04 2.14 3.79
CA ILE A 60 4.71 0.90 3.07
C ILE A 60 4.10 -0.12 4.03
N SER A 61 4.66 -0.29 5.24
CA SER A 61 4.08 -1.17 6.27
C SER A 61 2.69 -0.70 6.69
N SER A 62 2.47 0.60 6.84
CA SER A 62 1.16 1.17 7.16
C SER A 62 0.13 0.91 6.06
N LEU A 63 0.51 1.11 4.79
CA LEU A 63 -0.34 0.81 3.63
C LEU A 63 -0.65 -0.70 3.58
N GLY A 64 0.35 -1.56 3.79
CA GLY A 64 0.16 -3.01 3.81
C GLY A 64 -0.79 -3.48 4.91
N ILE A 65 -0.66 -2.95 6.14
CA ILE A 65 -1.59 -3.27 7.24
C ILE A 65 -3.02 -2.83 6.87
N ALA A 66 -3.17 -1.63 6.32
CA ALA A 66 -4.48 -1.13 5.89
C ALA A 66 -5.09 -2.02 4.78
N GLU A 67 -4.28 -2.49 3.84
CA GLU A 67 -4.71 -3.36 2.72
C GLU A 67 -5.18 -4.74 3.21
N VAL A 68 -4.46 -5.33 4.17
CA VAL A 68 -4.87 -6.60 4.78
C VAL A 68 -6.20 -6.45 5.51
N VAL A 69 -6.36 -5.39 6.31
CA VAL A 69 -7.62 -5.09 7.01
C VAL A 69 -8.75 -4.86 6.01
N TYR A 70 -8.50 -4.08 4.95
CA TYR A 70 -9.44 -3.84 3.86
C TYR A 70 -9.95 -5.15 3.24
N THR A 71 -9.02 -6.06 2.93
CA THR A 71 -9.32 -7.34 2.28
C THR A 71 -10.20 -8.21 3.16
N VAL A 72 -9.86 -8.32 4.46
CA VAL A 72 -10.64 -9.10 5.43
C VAL A 72 -12.05 -8.51 5.59
N VAL A 73 -12.16 -7.19 5.80
CA VAL A 73 -13.46 -6.52 5.97
C VAL A 73 -14.30 -6.63 4.70
N ARG A 74 -13.69 -6.53 3.52
CA ARG A 74 -14.38 -6.65 2.23
C ARG A 74 -14.98 -8.05 2.08
N TRP A 75 -14.19 -9.07 2.39
CA TRP A 75 -14.63 -10.45 2.33
C TRP A 75 -15.77 -10.73 3.32
N LEU A 76 -15.62 -10.31 4.57
CA LEU A 76 -16.66 -10.49 5.60
C LEU A 76 -17.95 -9.76 5.27
N SER A 77 -17.87 -8.52 4.78
CA SER A 77 -19.05 -7.73 4.40
C SER A 77 -19.76 -8.36 3.21
N GLN A 78 -19.02 -8.77 2.18
CA GLN A 78 -19.60 -9.46 1.03
C GLN A 78 -20.31 -10.75 1.46
N TYR A 79 -19.64 -11.58 2.25
CA TYR A 79 -20.20 -12.83 2.75
C TYR A 79 -21.48 -12.58 3.55
N TYR A 80 -21.46 -11.62 4.47
CA TYR A 80 -22.61 -11.24 5.28
C TYR A 80 -23.80 -10.81 4.41
N PHE A 81 -23.60 -9.90 3.45
CA PHE A 81 -24.69 -9.45 2.58
C PHE A 81 -25.27 -10.57 1.72
N LEU A 82 -24.42 -11.47 1.20
CA LEU A 82 -24.91 -12.62 0.45
C LEU A 82 -25.72 -13.59 1.34
N THR A 83 -25.38 -13.74 2.63
CA THR A 83 -26.13 -14.62 3.54
C THR A 83 -27.52 -14.10 3.89
N ILE A 84 -27.76 -12.79 3.77
CA ILE A 84 -29.09 -12.17 3.94
C ILE A 84 -29.82 -11.97 2.61
N GLU A 85 -29.40 -12.69 1.56
CA GLU A 85 -30.00 -12.70 0.22
C GLU A 85 -30.04 -11.34 -0.50
N TYR A 86 -29.08 -10.45 -0.19
CA TYR A 86 -28.89 -9.25 -1.00
C TYR A 86 -28.39 -9.59 -2.40
N ASP A 87 -28.77 -8.74 -3.37
CA ASP A 87 -28.25 -8.83 -4.73
C ASP A 87 -26.70 -8.77 -4.73
N PRO A 88 -26.00 -9.67 -5.44
CA PRO A 88 -24.54 -9.74 -5.41
C PRO A 88 -23.84 -8.46 -5.85
N TYR A 89 -24.42 -7.69 -6.78
CA TYR A 89 -23.85 -6.44 -7.25
C TYR A 89 -23.96 -5.36 -6.18
N LEU A 90 -25.13 -5.23 -5.55
CA LEU A 90 -25.31 -4.31 -4.42
C LEU A 90 -24.43 -4.68 -3.22
N ALA A 91 -24.34 -5.97 -2.89
CA ALA A 91 -23.45 -6.49 -1.86
C ALA A 91 -21.99 -6.07 -2.11
N SER A 92 -21.54 -6.14 -3.37
CA SER A 92 -20.18 -5.76 -3.77
C SER A 92 -19.92 -4.26 -3.60
N ILE A 93 -20.86 -3.42 -4.02
CA ILE A 93 -20.72 -1.97 -3.89
C ILE A 93 -20.68 -1.57 -2.42
N VAL A 94 -21.64 -2.04 -1.62
CA VAL A 94 -21.73 -1.68 -0.20
C VAL A 94 -20.53 -2.22 0.57
N GLY A 95 -20.13 -3.47 0.31
CA GLY A 95 -18.92 -4.05 0.89
C GLY A 95 -17.67 -3.25 0.53
N GLN A 96 -17.55 -2.78 -0.73
CA GLN A 96 -16.44 -1.94 -1.15
C GLN A 96 -16.42 -0.58 -0.43
N ILE A 97 -17.56 0.09 -0.29
CA ILE A 97 -17.68 1.37 0.41
C ILE A 97 -17.28 1.23 1.88
N ILE A 98 -17.78 0.19 2.56
CA ILE A 98 -17.45 -0.09 3.97
C ILE A 98 -15.94 -0.33 4.10
N SER A 99 -15.36 -1.16 3.24
CA SER A 99 -13.93 -1.45 3.30
C SER A 99 -13.07 -0.22 3.03
N ILE A 100 -13.45 0.65 2.08
CA ILE A 100 -12.73 1.92 1.83
C ILE A 100 -12.76 2.81 3.08
N ALA A 101 -13.90 2.90 3.77
CA ALA A 101 -14.02 3.68 5.00
C ALA A 101 -13.09 3.13 6.10
N VAL A 102 -13.09 1.80 6.30
CA VAL A 102 -12.21 1.15 7.28
C VAL A 102 -10.73 1.28 6.90
N TYR A 103 -10.37 1.07 5.63
CA TYR A 103 -9.01 1.27 5.13
C TYR A 103 -8.48 2.65 5.46
N THR A 104 -9.27 3.68 5.16
CA THR A 104 -8.88 5.08 5.39
C THR A 104 -8.71 5.35 6.88
N ALA A 105 -9.59 4.81 7.73
CA ALA A 105 -9.47 4.91 9.18
C ALA A 105 -8.20 4.20 9.70
N THR A 106 -7.94 2.96 9.29
CA THR A 106 -6.75 2.19 9.65
C THR A 106 -5.48 2.89 9.20
N LEU A 107 -5.46 3.41 7.97
CA LEU A 107 -4.32 4.14 7.43
C LEU A 107 -4.02 5.39 8.26
N ASN A 108 -5.05 6.20 8.56
CA ASN A 108 -4.90 7.40 9.39
C ASN A 108 -4.36 7.08 10.79
N ILE A 109 -4.85 6.01 11.42
CA ILE A 109 -4.38 5.55 12.73
C ILE A 109 -2.91 5.12 12.65
N SER A 110 -2.55 4.30 11.67
CA SER A 110 -1.18 3.79 11.48
C SER A 110 -0.19 4.92 11.19
N ILE A 111 -0.57 5.92 10.40
CA ILE A 111 0.24 7.12 10.15
C ILE A 111 0.43 7.92 11.45
N LYS A 112 -0.63 8.09 12.26
CA LYS A 112 -0.57 8.80 13.54
C LYS A 112 0.34 8.09 14.56
N ILE A 113 0.26 6.76 14.64
CA ILE A 113 1.11 5.94 15.53
C ILE A 113 2.57 5.97 15.08
N SER A 114 2.83 5.88 13.78
CA SER A 114 4.19 5.89 13.23
C SER A 114 4.91 7.24 13.33
N LYS A 115 4.21 8.30 13.80
CA LYS A 115 4.69 9.69 13.88
C LYS A 115 5.33 10.16 12.57
N LEU A 116 4.85 9.67 11.43
CA LEU A 116 5.46 9.95 10.13
C LEU A 116 5.54 11.46 9.83
N TYR A 117 4.56 12.22 10.35
CA TYR A 117 4.37 13.66 10.10
C TYR A 117 4.45 14.54 11.35
N LYS A 118 5.11 14.10 12.43
CA LYS A 118 5.26 15.01 13.59
C LYS A 118 6.48 15.90 13.39
N ASP A 119 6.21 17.21 13.28
CA ASP A 119 7.15 18.29 13.59
C ASP A 119 7.82 18.06 14.97
#